data_AF-A0A7S2B074-F1
#
_entry.id   AF-A0A7S2B074-F1
#
_cell.length_a   1.000
_cell.length_b   1.000
_cell.length_c   1.000
_cell.angle_alpha   90.00
_cell.angle_beta   90.00
_cell.angle_gamma   90.00
#
_symmetry.space_group_name_H-M   'P 1'
#
loop_
_entity.id
_entity.type
_entity.pdbx_description
1 polymer ?
#
loop_
_entity_poly.entity_id
_entity_poly.type
_entity_poly.pdbx_seq_one_letter_code
_entity_poly.pdbx_strand_id
1 'polypeptide(L)'
;ETAWEYTRLGKYFSNLNGYLHGPVHIMIGGQWGYDTAYNVSKAVDSVDLTQMSDAFLLGAKYLWRQGYLRCPETCSDDTPAEDCVCSCPSDLTGVTDDITAAKFLADRGLIQFGEMWNQSAYPDFFTDAGFSGSSELLDFLCHVGSPGEMFTSAAPYDPTFWPLHGIAERFLSYKRIAAKWGITSINETWGYRHGAIMSDTHTVCDWSNVGTKQGDDDMGENDGKLDLNLPTCYSDVTCPGHKADDLLPMGDFLDEGDTYTNVEWYNFTAPWHNDLPYVYDSYTSWPGCSEQDIYFFSSGHSSDMPSAKHPTKGGTASHIAAGHMRAGFANDRRLTGLKGMKNL
;
A
#
# COMPACT_ATOMS: atom_id res chain seq x y z
N GLU A 1 11.14 -13.57 -6.13
CA GLU A 1 10.02 -14.49 -5.80
C GLU A 1 8.72 -13.77 -6.09
N THR A 2 7.75 -14.45 -6.71
CA THR A 2 6.42 -13.87 -6.99
C THR A 2 5.47 -14.14 -5.83
N ALA A 3 4.41 -13.33 -5.68
CA ALA A 3 3.38 -13.56 -4.66
C ALA A 3 2.82 -15.00 -4.74
N TRP A 4 2.75 -15.58 -5.95
CA TRP A 4 2.29 -16.94 -6.20
C TRP A 4 3.08 -18.01 -5.43
N GLU A 5 4.38 -17.83 -5.25
CA GLU A 5 5.29 -18.82 -4.67
C GLU A 5 5.14 -18.94 -3.15
N TYR A 6 4.55 -17.93 -2.50
CA TYR A 6 4.35 -17.99 -1.06
C TYR A 6 3.31 -19.05 -0.66
N THR A 7 3.47 -19.56 0.56
CA THR A 7 2.62 -20.62 1.12
C THR A 7 1.97 -20.21 2.44
N ARG A 8 2.12 -18.96 2.89
CA ARG A 8 1.49 -18.46 4.12
C ARG A 8 0.59 -17.28 3.79
N LEU A 9 -0.63 -17.28 4.33
CA LEU A 9 -1.61 -16.21 4.13
C LEU A 9 -1.05 -14.83 4.51
N GLY A 10 -0.36 -14.72 5.65
CA GLY A 10 0.24 -13.45 6.05
C GLY A 10 1.27 -12.89 5.08
N LYS A 11 2.04 -13.73 4.38
CA LYS A 11 2.94 -13.25 3.31
C LYS A 11 2.16 -12.78 2.08
N TYR A 12 1.03 -13.42 1.77
CA TYR A 12 0.13 -12.96 0.71
C TYR A 12 -0.42 -11.58 1.02
N PHE A 13 -0.94 -11.39 2.23
CA PHE A 13 -1.43 -10.09 2.68
C PHE A 13 -0.35 -9.01 2.63
N SER A 14 0.87 -9.28 3.10
CA SER A 14 1.96 -8.31 2.96
C SER A 14 2.28 -7.95 1.50
N ASN A 15 2.21 -8.91 0.57
CA ASN A 15 2.51 -8.65 -0.83
C ASN A 15 1.39 -7.90 -1.55
N LEU A 16 0.15 -8.35 -1.39
CA LEU A 16 -1.00 -7.72 -2.04
C LEU A 16 -1.29 -6.33 -1.45
N ASN A 17 -1.24 -6.19 -0.12
CA ASN A 17 -1.52 -4.90 0.53
C ASN A 17 -0.29 -3.97 0.61
N GLY A 18 0.89 -4.52 0.90
CA GLY A 18 2.09 -3.72 1.13
C GLY A 18 2.87 -3.39 -0.15
N TYR A 19 3.14 -4.41 -0.98
CA TYR A 19 4.02 -4.27 -2.15
C TYR A 19 3.28 -4.00 -3.48
N LEU A 20 1.98 -4.28 -3.56
CA LEU A 20 1.17 -3.96 -4.72
C LEU A 20 0.28 -2.74 -4.45
N HIS A 21 -0.56 -2.82 -3.41
CA HIS A 21 -1.58 -1.80 -3.16
C HIS A 21 -0.99 -0.42 -2.86
N GLY A 22 -0.05 -0.32 -1.92
CA GLY A 22 0.61 0.96 -1.59
C GLY A 22 1.23 1.66 -2.82
N PRO A 23 2.14 1.01 -3.57
CA PRO A 23 2.78 1.63 -4.72
C PRO A 23 1.82 2.09 -5.83
N VAL A 24 0.71 1.38 -6.07
CA VAL A 24 -0.29 1.81 -7.06
C VAL A 24 -0.96 3.12 -6.64
N HIS A 25 -1.30 3.25 -5.36
CA HIS A 25 -1.88 4.49 -4.81
C HIS A 25 -0.91 5.65 -4.90
N ILE A 26 0.37 5.43 -4.62
CA ILE A 26 1.40 6.47 -4.71
C ILE A 26 1.62 6.90 -6.16
N MET A 27 1.73 5.93 -7.07
CA MET A 27 1.91 6.17 -8.50
C MET A 27 0.79 7.02 -9.11
N ILE A 28 -0.46 6.73 -8.75
CA ILE A 28 -1.62 7.39 -9.36
C ILE A 28 -1.98 8.69 -8.62
N GLY A 29 -1.86 8.72 -7.30
CA GLY A 29 -2.10 9.91 -6.49
C GLY A 29 -1.08 11.01 -6.74
N GLY A 30 0.18 10.64 -6.92
CA GLY A 30 1.26 11.58 -7.12
C GLY A 30 1.45 12.55 -5.95
N GLN A 31 2.34 13.51 -6.17
CA GLN A 31 2.73 14.55 -5.22
C GLN A 31 3.22 15.77 -6.00
N TRP A 32 2.89 16.97 -5.52
CA TRP A 32 3.33 18.23 -6.10
C TRP A 32 3.66 19.25 -5.02
N GLY A 33 4.26 20.39 -5.39
CA GLY A 33 4.51 21.49 -4.45
C GLY A 33 5.52 21.18 -3.34
N TYR A 34 6.40 20.20 -3.53
CA TYR A 34 7.51 19.96 -2.61
C TYR A 34 8.62 21.02 -2.78
N ASP A 35 9.48 21.16 -1.78
CA ASP A 35 10.56 22.15 -1.83
C ASP A 35 11.60 21.81 -2.93
N THR A 36 11.63 22.65 -3.95
CA THR A 36 12.54 22.54 -5.11
C THR A 36 14.00 22.85 -4.78
N ALA A 37 14.29 23.33 -3.56
CA ALA A 37 15.67 23.47 -3.08
C ALA A 37 16.39 22.11 -3.00
N TYR A 38 15.63 21.01 -2.84
CA TYR A 38 16.18 19.67 -2.70
C TYR A 38 15.95 18.85 -3.98
N ASN A 39 17.00 18.17 -4.44
CA ASN A 39 16.99 17.40 -5.67
C ASN A 39 16.84 15.90 -5.41
N VAL A 40 15.78 15.54 -4.69
CA VAL A 40 15.55 14.17 -4.23
C VAL A 40 15.36 13.20 -5.40
N SER A 41 14.74 13.62 -6.51
CA SER A 41 14.61 12.77 -7.70
C SER A 41 15.98 12.35 -8.25
N LYS A 42 16.93 13.28 -8.36
CA LYS A 42 18.30 12.98 -8.79
C LYS A 42 19.02 12.08 -7.77
N ALA A 43 18.82 12.33 -6.48
CA ALA A 43 19.44 11.54 -5.42
C ALA A 43 18.95 10.09 -5.44
N VAL A 44 17.65 9.87 -5.64
CA VAL A 44 17.06 8.54 -5.76
C VAL A 44 17.65 7.77 -6.94
N ASP A 45 17.83 8.43 -8.08
CA ASP A 45 18.44 7.83 -9.28
C ASP A 45 19.92 7.47 -9.05
N SER A 46 20.66 8.30 -8.31
CA SER A 46 22.11 8.11 -8.12
C SER A 46 22.47 6.93 -7.23
N VAL A 47 21.56 6.52 -6.33
CA VAL A 47 21.73 5.35 -5.47
C VAL A 47 20.91 4.13 -5.92
N ASP A 48 20.37 4.14 -7.15
CA ASP A 48 19.50 3.08 -7.71
C ASP A 48 18.32 2.73 -6.79
N LEU A 49 17.78 3.75 -6.13
CA LEU A 49 16.68 3.61 -5.18
C LEU A 49 15.34 3.98 -5.82
N THR A 50 15.17 3.81 -7.13
CA THR A 50 13.95 4.19 -7.87
C THR A 50 12.65 3.65 -7.27
N GLN A 51 12.70 2.55 -6.50
CA GLN A 51 11.57 2.02 -5.72
C GLN A 51 11.24 2.81 -4.43
N MET A 52 12.00 3.86 -4.14
CA MET A 52 11.97 4.63 -2.90
C MET A 52 11.75 6.13 -3.12
N SER A 53 11.31 6.57 -4.31
CA SER A 53 10.65 7.89 -4.43
C SER A 53 9.50 8.01 -3.43
N ASP A 54 8.80 6.89 -3.22
CA ASP A 54 7.68 6.72 -2.31
C ASP A 54 8.10 6.85 -0.84
N ALA A 55 9.39 6.71 -0.56
CA ALA A 55 9.94 6.68 0.79
C ALA A 55 9.69 7.99 1.53
N PHE A 56 9.80 9.12 0.85
CA PHE A 56 9.67 10.43 1.47
C PHE A 56 8.24 10.70 1.93
N LEU A 57 7.27 10.43 1.05
CA LEU A 57 5.86 10.52 1.40
C LEU A 57 5.47 9.53 2.50
N LEU A 58 6.01 8.32 2.48
CA LEU A 58 5.74 7.34 3.54
C LEU A 58 6.40 7.74 4.87
N GLY A 59 7.58 8.35 4.84
CA GLY A 59 8.25 8.92 6.01
C GLY A 59 7.47 10.07 6.62
N ALA A 60 7.01 11.00 5.78
CA ALA A 60 6.08 12.05 6.16
C ALA A 60 4.79 11.49 6.78
N LYS A 61 4.15 10.53 6.12
CA LYS A 61 2.95 9.84 6.62
C LYS A 61 3.21 9.19 7.98
N TYR A 62 4.41 8.66 8.19
CA TYR A 62 4.80 8.05 9.45
C TYR A 62 4.97 9.10 10.57
N LEU A 63 5.54 10.26 10.28
CA LEU A 63 5.59 11.39 11.22
C LEU A 63 4.19 11.96 11.52
N TRP A 64 3.32 12.02 10.51
CA TRP A 64 1.92 12.43 10.67
C TRP A 64 1.13 11.51 11.59
N ARG A 65 1.25 10.18 11.42
CA ARG A 65 0.61 9.18 12.30
C ARG A 65 1.03 9.32 13.76
N GLN A 66 2.26 9.77 13.99
CA GLN A 66 2.82 10.04 15.31
C GLN A 66 2.51 11.46 15.84
N GLY A 67 1.89 12.31 15.03
CA GLY A 67 1.51 13.68 15.39
C GLY A 67 2.61 14.73 15.27
N TYR A 68 3.76 14.41 14.67
CA TYR A 68 4.83 15.40 14.49
C TYR A 68 4.67 16.25 13.24
N LEU A 69 4.13 15.67 12.16
CA LEU A 69 3.76 16.41 10.96
C LEU A 69 2.35 16.99 11.12
N ARG A 70 2.21 18.31 10.97
CA ARG A 70 0.94 19.03 11.01
C ARG A 70 0.65 19.63 9.65
N CYS A 71 -0.53 19.35 9.12
CA CYS A 71 -0.99 19.87 7.85
C CYS A 71 -2.25 20.70 8.08
N PRO A 72 -2.45 21.81 7.37
CA PRO A 72 -3.72 22.52 7.35
C PRO A 72 -4.86 21.57 6.92
N GLU A 73 -6.01 21.64 7.59
CA GLU A 73 -7.19 20.84 7.22
C GLU A 73 -7.82 21.34 5.91
N THR A 74 -7.72 22.64 5.66
CA THR A 74 -8.25 23.31 4.47
C THR A 74 -7.26 24.36 3.98
N CYS A 75 -7.23 24.57 2.67
CA CYS A 75 -6.51 25.65 2.01
C CYS A 75 -7.45 26.27 0.98
N SER A 76 -7.64 27.59 1.01
CA SER A 76 -8.37 28.33 -0.01
C SER A 76 -7.41 28.96 -1.03
N ASP A 77 -7.93 29.31 -2.22
CA ASP A 77 -7.13 29.87 -3.32
C ASP A 77 -6.43 31.20 -2.97
N ASP A 78 -6.89 31.91 -1.93
CA ASP A 78 -6.34 33.16 -1.44
C ASP A 78 -5.39 33.01 -0.23
N THR A 79 -5.25 31.80 0.33
CA THR A 79 -4.29 31.51 1.38
C THR A 79 -2.88 31.47 0.79
N PRO A 80 -1.88 32.15 1.40
CA PRO A 80 -0.49 32.06 0.97
C PRO A 80 -0.02 30.60 0.91
N ALA A 81 0.80 30.26 -0.09
CA ALA A 81 1.23 28.88 -0.30
C ALA A 81 1.96 28.31 0.92
N GLU A 82 2.73 29.15 1.61
CA GLU A 82 3.44 28.82 2.87
C GLU A 82 2.50 28.47 4.03
N ASP A 83 1.26 28.95 4.02
CA ASP A 83 0.25 28.64 5.03
C ASP A 83 -0.58 27.39 4.65
N CYS A 84 -0.36 26.86 3.43
CA CYS A 84 -1.04 25.69 2.87
C CYS A 84 -0.15 24.43 2.79
N VAL A 85 0.98 24.42 3.48
CA VAL A 85 1.90 23.28 3.52
C VAL A 85 1.94 22.65 4.90
N CYS A 86 2.24 21.35 4.92
CA CYS A 86 2.57 20.69 6.17
C CYS A 86 3.87 21.25 6.76
N SER A 87 4.02 21.14 8.08
CA SER A 87 5.27 21.45 8.78
C SER A 87 5.43 20.57 10.02
N CYS A 88 6.62 20.53 10.60
CA CYS A 88 6.85 19.93 11.92
C CYS A 88 7.19 21.04 12.93
N PRO A 89 6.23 21.48 13.74
CA PRO A 89 6.47 22.50 14.75
C PRO A 89 7.67 22.17 15.65
N SER A 90 8.59 23.12 15.84
CA SER A 90 9.78 22.93 16.68
C SER A 90 9.43 22.58 18.13
N ASP A 91 8.29 23.08 18.63
CA ASP A 91 7.77 22.77 19.96
C ASP A 91 7.39 21.29 20.12
N LEU A 92 7.09 20.60 19.02
CA LEU A 92 6.81 19.16 19.03
C LEU A 92 8.08 18.32 18.90
N THR A 93 8.99 18.73 18.02
CA THR A 93 10.17 17.92 17.67
C THR A 93 11.33 18.12 18.65
N GLY A 94 11.45 19.31 19.24
CA GLY A 94 12.60 19.69 20.07
C GLY A 94 13.92 19.78 19.31
N VAL A 95 13.87 19.84 17.97
CA VAL A 95 15.04 19.88 17.10
C VAL A 95 15.57 21.30 16.98
N THR A 96 16.87 21.48 17.24
CA THR A 96 17.55 22.78 17.18
C THR A 96 18.79 22.77 16.29
N ASP A 97 19.27 21.60 15.90
CA ASP A 97 20.48 21.38 15.11
C ASP A 97 20.49 19.97 14.49
N ASP A 98 21.52 19.66 13.68
CA ASP A 98 21.65 18.37 13.01
C ASP A 98 21.76 17.18 13.96
N ILE A 99 22.36 17.36 15.13
CA ILE A 99 22.56 16.28 16.09
C ILE A 99 21.21 15.88 16.68
N THR A 100 20.41 16.87 17.06
CA THR A 100 19.06 16.68 17.58
C THR A 100 18.11 16.19 16.49
N ALA A 101 18.25 16.64 15.23
CA ALA A 101 17.50 16.13 14.09
C ALA A 101 17.80 14.64 13.81
N ALA A 102 19.07 14.26 13.75
CA ALA A 102 19.48 12.87 13.55
C ALA A 102 18.94 11.96 14.66
N LYS A 103 19.02 12.42 15.92
CA LYS A 103 18.45 11.71 17.06
C LYS A 103 16.93 11.60 16.95
N PHE A 104 16.24 12.66 16.56
CA PHE A 104 14.79 12.64 16.37
C PHE A 104 14.38 11.60 15.32
N LEU A 105 15.00 11.63 14.12
CA LEU A 105 14.73 10.66 13.05
C LEU A 105 15.00 9.21 13.52
N ALA A 106 16.05 8.99 14.30
CA ALA A 106 16.36 7.68 14.88
C ALA A 106 15.31 7.23 15.92
N ASP A 107 15.01 8.09 16.90
CA ASP A 107 14.10 7.80 18.01
C ASP A 107 12.66 7.59 17.54
N ARG A 108 12.25 8.25 16.44
CA ARG A 108 10.95 8.02 15.80
C ARG A 108 10.92 6.79 14.90
N GLY A 109 12.05 6.12 14.70
CA GLY A 109 12.17 4.89 13.93
C GLY A 109 12.35 5.09 12.42
N LEU A 110 12.40 6.32 11.92
CA LEU A 110 12.56 6.58 10.48
C LEU A 110 13.82 5.91 9.94
N ILE A 111 14.97 6.09 10.60
CA ILE A 111 16.26 5.54 10.16
C ILE A 111 16.25 4.00 10.04
N GLN A 112 15.40 3.31 10.80
CA GLN A 112 15.32 1.85 10.76
C GLN A 112 14.66 1.31 9.49
N PHE A 113 13.81 2.11 8.83
CA PHE A 113 13.07 1.69 7.64
C PHE A 113 13.68 2.17 6.33
N GLY A 114 14.59 3.15 6.39
CA GLY A 114 15.34 3.62 5.24
C GLY A 114 16.78 3.90 5.65
N GLU A 115 17.69 2.95 5.39
CA GLU A 115 19.12 3.20 5.63
C GLU A 115 19.60 4.44 4.87
N MET A 116 18.95 4.80 3.75
CA MET A 116 19.21 6.02 2.99
C MET A 116 19.13 7.31 3.82
N TRP A 117 18.34 7.30 4.89
CA TRP A 117 18.18 8.45 5.79
C TRP A 117 19.30 8.56 6.82
N ASN A 118 20.17 7.56 6.88
CA ASN A 118 21.41 7.64 7.63
C ASN A 118 22.51 8.24 6.75
N GLN A 119 22.82 9.51 6.96
CA GLN A 119 23.88 10.23 6.23
C GLN A 119 25.22 9.50 6.24
N SER A 120 25.56 8.80 7.32
CA SER A 120 26.82 8.05 7.41
C SER A 120 26.82 6.81 6.51
N ALA A 121 25.66 6.21 6.28
CA ALA A 121 25.51 5.05 5.40
C ALA A 121 25.35 5.47 3.92
N TYR A 122 24.72 6.62 3.65
CA TYR A 122 24.42 7.10 2.29
C TYR A 122 24.82 8.59 2.09
N PRO A 123 26.13 8.90 2.15
CA PRO A 123 26.61 10.28 1.98
C PRO A 123 26.34 10.85 0.58
N ASP A 124 26.36 10.01 -0.45
CA ASP A 124 26.11 10.41 -1.84
C ASP A 124 24.65 10.82 -2.03
N PHE A 125 23.70 10.11 -1.39
CA PHE A 125 22.28 10.49 -1.39
C PHE A 125 22.08 11.89 -0.81
N PHE A 126 22.67 12.18 0.36
CA PHE A 126 22.57 13.51 0.98
C PHE A 126 23.17 14.59 0.07
N THR A 127 24.36 14.33 -0.46
CA THR A 127 25.06 15.27 -1.34
C THR A 127 24.25 15.55 -2.62
N ASP A 128 23.71 14.52 -3.27
CA ASP A 128 22.94 14.67 -4.51
C ASP A 128 21.55 15.28 -4.28
N ALA A 129 20.94 15.00 -3.12
CA ALA A 129 19.68 15.61 -2.70
C ALA A 129 19.85 17.08 -2.31
N GLY A 130 21.09 17.51 -1.99
CA GLY A 130 21.37 18.85 -1.48
C GLY A 130 21.18 18.99 0.03
N PHE A 131 21.13 17.89 0.77
CA PHE A 131 21.06 17.88 2.22
C PHE A 131 22.46 18.05 2.82
N SER A 132 22.64 19.05 3.68
CA SER A 132 23.91 19.24 4.40
C SER A 132 24.00 18.37 5.65
N GLY A 133 22.85 18.06 6.26
CA GLY A 133 22.71 17.17 7.39
C GLY A 133 21.28 16.67 7.59
N SER A 134 21.02 16.18 8.80
CA SER A 134 19.72 15.61 9.17
C SER A 134 18.64 16.66 9.37
N SER A 135 19.00 17.92 9.60
CA SER A 135 18.04 19.01 9.73
C SER A 135 17.32 19.26 8.41
N GLU A 136 18.04 19.34 7.29
CA GLU A 136 17.40 19.51 5.98
C GLU A 136 16.63 18.27 5.54
N LEU A 137 17.08 17.06 5.90
CA LEU A 137 16.28 15.86 5.66
C LEU A 137 14.96 15.89 6.44
N LEU A 138 14.99 16.27 7.73
CA LEU A 138 13.79 16.40 8.53
C LEU A 138 12.88 17.49 7.95
N ASP A 139 13.43 18.66 7.62
CA ASP A 139 12.72 19.76 6.98
C ASP A 139 12.01 19.31 5.70
N PHE A 140 12.70 18.54 4.84
CA PHE A 140 12.10 17.96 3.63
C PHE A 140 10.96 16.99 3.94
N LEU A 141 11.11 16.12 4.94
CA LEU A 141 10.04 15.21 5.41
C LEU A 141 8.88 15.97 6.09
N CYS A 142 9.11 17.20 6.51
CA CYS A 142 8.11 18.08 7.11
C CYS A 142 7.40 18.95 6.07
N HIS A 143 8.02 19.20 4.91
CA HIS A 143 7.50 20.01 3.80
C HIS A 143 7.32 19.16 2.54
N VAL A 144 6.45 18.15 2.67
CA VAL A 144 6.16 17.10 1.67
C VAL A 144 5.39 17.65 0.46
N GLY A 145 5.02 18.93 0.45
CA GLY A 145 4.08 19.47 -0.52
C GLY A 145 2.69 18.86 -0.36
N SER A 146 2.02 18.62 -1.48
CA SER A 146 0.64 18.16 -1.56
C SER A 146 0.58 16.76 -2.19
N PRO A 147 0.32 15.70 -1.40
CA PRO A 147 0.00 14.39 -1.96
C PRO A 147 -1.42 14.43 -2.56
N GLY A 148 -1.63 13.77 -3.70
CA GLY A 148 -2.97 13.68 -4.26
C GLY A 148 -3.88 12.74 -3.49
N GLU A 149 -5.20 12.94 -3.59
CA GLU A 149 -6.19 12.17 -2.81
C GLU A 149 -6.00 10.65 -2.89
N MET A 150 -5.66 10.13 -4.07
CA MET A 150 -5.47 8.70 -4.30
C MET A 150 -4.22 8.14 -3.60
N PHE A 151 -3.27 8.97 -3.17
CA PHE A 151 -2.12 8.56 -2.35
C PHE A 151 -2.56 8.01 -0.98
N THR A 152 -3.62 8.57 -0.40
CA THR A 152 -4.06 8.22 0.95
C THR A 152 -4.65 6.81 1.03
N SER A 153 -4.97 6.22 -0.12
CA SER A 153 -5.73 4.96 -0.25
C SER A 153 -7.11 5.04 0.42
N ALA A 154 -7.68 6.25 0.55
CA ALA A 154 -9.00 6.45 1.14
C ALA A 154 -10.11 5.93 0.19
N ALA A 155 -10.73 4.82 0.59
CA ALA A 155 -11.64 4.01 -0.22
C ALA A 155 -12.81 4.74 -0.93
N PRO A 156 -13.49 5.76 -0.36
CA PRO A 156 -14.66 6.33 -1.04
C PRO A 156 -14.31 7.29 -2.19
N TYR A 157 -13.11 7.88 -2.19
CA TYR A 157 -12.70 8.88 -3.20
C TYR A 157 -11.66 8.36 -4.20
N ASP A 158 -11.13 7.16 -3.97
CA ASP A 158 -10.15 6.55 -4.84
C ASP A 158 -10.81 5.59 -5.85
N PRO A 159 -10.94 5.96 -7.14
CA PRO A 159 -11.54 5.09 -8.15
C PRO A 159 -10.71 3.82 -8.43
N THR A 160 -9.43 3.79 -8.04
CA THR A 160 -8.57 2.61 -8.18
C THR A 160 -8.75 1.61 -7.05
N PHE A 161 -9.38 2.00 -5.95
CA PHE A 161 -9.69 1.11 -4.82
C PHE A 161 -10.44 -0.14 -5.30
N TRP A 162 -11.51 0.04 -6.06
CA TRP A 162 -12.35 -1.06 -6.53
C TRP A 162 -11.62 -2.06 -7.45
N PRO A 163 -10.96 -1.65 -8.55
CA PRO A 163 -10.25 -2.60 -9.41
C PRO A 163 -9.06 -3.25 -8.70
N LEU A 164 -8.33 -2.51 -7.85
CA LEU A 164 -7.14 -3.02 -7.16
C LEU A 164 -7.50 -4.11 -6.13
N HIS A 165 -8.47 -3.83 -5.26
CA HIS A 165 -8.91 -4.77 -4.23
C HIS A 165 -9.59 -6.01 -4.84
N GLY A 166 -10.41 -5.82 -5.89
CA GLY A 166 -10.99 -6.94 -6.62
C GLY A 166 -9.94 -7.84 -7.28
N ILE A 167 -8.90 -7.27 -7.89
CA ILE A 167 -7.81 -8.07 -8.48
C ILE A 167 -7.04 -8.83 -7.40
N ALA A 168 -6.76 -8.21 -6.25
CA ALA A 168 -6.07 -8.86 -5.14
C ALA A 168 -6.88 -10.03 -4.56
N GLU A 169 -8.18 -9.84 -4.36
CA GLU A 169 -9.09 -10.89 -3.87
C GLU A 169 -9.21 -12.03 -4.89
N ARG A 170 -9.42 -11.71 -6.18
CA ARG A 170 -9.42 -12.70 -7.27
C ARG A 170 -8.17 -13.56 -7.29
N PHE A 171 -6.99 -12.94 -7.10
CA PHE A 171 -5.72 -13.66 -7.08
C PHE A 171 -5.59 -14.60 -5.88
N LEU A 172 -6.02 -14.15 -4.69
CA LEU A 172 -6.06 -14.98 -3.48
C LEU A 172 -7.03 -16.15 -3.63
N SER A 173 -8.23 -15.90 -4.15
CA SER A 173 -9.23 -16.93 -4.42
C SER A 173 -8.72 -17.95 -5.45
N TYR A 174 -7.99 -17.50 -6.48
CA TYR A 174 -7.32 -18.41 -7.41
C TYR A 174 -6.28 -19.29 -6.72
N LYS A 175 -5.45 -18.73 -5.83
CA LYS A 175 -4.47 -19.49 -5.03
C LYS A 175 -5.14 -20.55 -4.16
N ARG A 176 -6.26 -20.24 -3.52
CA ARG A 176 -7.05 -21.18 -2.69
C ARG A 176 -7.62 -22.32 -3.53
N ILE A 177 -8.17 -22.03 -4.72
CA ILE A 177 -8.66 -23.05 -5.66
C ILE A 177 -7.52 -23.97 -6.10
N ALA A 178 -6.39 -23.41 -6.52
CA ALA A 178 -5.23 -24.17 -6.96
C ALA A 178 -4.65 -25.06 -5.84
N ALA A 179 -4.67 -24.57 -4.59
CA ALA A 179 -4.24 -25.35 -3.44
C ALA A 179 -5.18 -26.53 -3.15
N LYS A 180 -6.50 -26.29 -3.22
CA LYS A 180 -7.53 -27.35 -3.09
C LYS A 180 -7.38 -28.44 -4.14
N TRP A 181 -6.87 -28.11 -5.33
CA TRP A 181 -6.59 -29.05 -6.41
C TRP A 181 -5.18 -29.66 -6.38
N GLY A 182 -4.37 -29.35 -5.36
CA GLY A 182 -3.02 -29.89 -5.22
C GLY A 182 -2.00 -29.35 -6.24
N ILE A 183 -2.32 -28.26 -6.94
CA ILE A 183 -1.40 -27.58 -7.87
C ILE A 183 -0.37 -26.75 -7.09
N THR A 184 -0.77 -26.23 -5.93
CA THR A 184 0.06 -25.44 -5.04
C THR A 184 -0.32 -25.70 -3.58
N SER A 185 0.23 -24.94 -2.65
CA SER A 185 -0.15 -24.99 -1.24
C SER A 185 -0.32 -23.58 -0.67
N ILE A 186 -1.24 -23.44 0.27
CA ILE A 186 -1.40 -22.26 1.11
C ILE A 186 -1.75 -22.70 2.52
N ASN A 187 -1.05 -22.15 3.50
CA ASN A 187 -1.37 -22.22 4.90
C ASN A 187 -2.25 -21.00 5.21
N GLU A 188 -3.55 -21.28 5.37
CA GLU A 188 -4.60 -20.29 5.66
C GLU A 188 -4.70 -19.94 7.15
N THR A 189 -3.71 -20.33 7.98
CA THR A 189 -3.61 -19.81 9.35
C THR A 189 -3.54 -18.28 9.29
N TRP A 190 -4.48 -17.62 9.96
CA TRP A 190 -4.52 -16.16 10.02
C TRP A 190 -3.17 -15.64 10.51
N GLY A 191 -2.69 -14.63 9.82
CA GLY A 191 -1.46 -13.98 10.20
C GLY A 191 -1.33 -12.70 9.42
N TYR A 192 -0.90 -11.65 10.11
CA TYR A 192 -0.35 -10.48 9.49
C TYR A 192 1.16 -10.58 9.66
N ARG A 193 1.90 -10.67 8.55
CA ARG A 193 3.35 -10.60 8.63
C ARG A 193 3.72 -9.14 8.48
N HIS A 194 4.32 -8.59 9.52
CA HIS A 194 4.87 -7.27 9.38
C HIS A 194 6.05 -7.26 8.39
N GLY A 195 6.04 -6.30 7.47
CA GLY A 195 7.13 -6.07 6.53
C GLY A 195 8.09 -5.00 7.06
N ALA A 196 9.36 -5.05 6.65
CA ALA A 196 10.26 -3.92 6.84
C ALA A 196 10.00 -2.88 5.74
N ILE A 197 8.81 -2.28 5.74
CA ILE A 197 8.37 -1.28 4.78
C ILE A 197 7.77 -0.09 5.51
N MET A 198 7.89 1.11 4.96
CA MET A 198 7.48 2.33 5.68
C MET A 198 5.97 2.52 5.86
N SER A 199 5.17 1.74 5.15
CA SER A 199 3.74 1.67 5.42
C SER A 199 3.39 0.82 6.66
N ASP A 200 4.34 0.02 7.15
CA ASP A 200 4.20 -0.96 8.24
C ASP A 200 5.41 -0.91 9.19
N THR A 201 5.37 0.00 10.14
CA THR A 201 6.52 0.36 11.00
C THR A 201 6.52 -0.32 12.36
N HIS A 202 5.68 -1.33 12.57
CA HIS A 202 5.41 -1.94 13.89
C HIS A 202 5.01 -0.92 14.97
N THR A 203 4.61 0.28 14.58
CA THR A 203 4.31 1.38 15.50
C THR A 203 2.88 1.83 15.27
N VAL A 204 2.10 1.81 16.35
CA VAL A 204 0.68 2.17 16.34
C VAL A 204 0.45 3.26 17.36
N CYS A 205 -0.13 4.37 16.90
CA CYS A 205 -0.41 5.53 17.75
C CYS A 205 -1.90 5.62 18.05
N ASP A 206 -2.22 5.62 19.34
CA ASP A 206 -3.57 5.79 19.87
C ASP A 206 -3.86 7.27 20.12
N TRP A 207 -4.82 7.78 19.34
CA TRP A 207 -5.29 9.15 19.39
C TRP A 207 -6.50 9.34 20.31
N SER A 208 -7.04 8.28 20.91
CA SER A 208 -8.28 8.34 21.71
C SER A 208 -8.20 9.25 22.93
N ASN A 209 -6.99 9.46 23.46
CA ASN A 209 -6.74 10.30 24.63
C ASN A 209 -6.11 11.66 24.27
N VAL A 210 -5.93 11.95 22.98
CA VAL A 210 -5.55 13.28 22.52
C VAL A 210 -6.84 14.09 22.54
N GLY A 211 -6.99 14.94 23.55
CA GLY A 211 -8.15 15.81 23.65
C GLY A 211 -8.28 16.62 22.36
N THR A 212 -9.44 16.54 21.70
CA THR A 212 -9.86 17.69 20.90
C THR A 212 -10.02 18.85 21.88
N LYS A 213 -9.65 20.08 21.49
CA LYS A 213 -9.90 21.24 22.35
C LYS A 213 -11.35 21.16 22.83
N GLN A 214 -11.51 21.14 24.16
CA GLN A 214 -12.82 21.06 24.79
C GLN A 214 -13.57 22.37 24.50
N GLY A 215 -14.35 22.39 23.43
CA GLY A 215 -15.03 23.59 22.93
C GLY A 215 -15.23 23.67 21.41
N ASP A 216 -14.56 22.83 20.61
CA ASP A 216 -14.84 22.74 19.17
C ASP A 216 -15.95 21.72 18.92
N ASP A 217 -17.20 22.19 18.98
CA ASP A 217 -18.37 21.52 18.43
C ASP A 217 -18.52 21.74 16.92
N ASP A 218 -17.61 22.51 16.32
CA ASP A 218 -17.57 22.76 14.88
C ASP A 218 -16.57 21.83 14.20
N MET A 219 -17.07 20.92 13.38
CA MET A 219 -16.29 20.15 12.40
C MET A 219 -15.79 21.03 11.24
N GLY A 220 -15.41 22.29 11.50
CA GLY A 220 -15.29 23.27 10.41
C GLY A 220 -14.45 24.53 10.61
N GLU A 221 -14.03 24.91 11.81
CA GLU A 221 -13.18 26.11 11.99
C GLU A 221 -12.21 25.91 13.15
N ASN A 222 -11.19 25.06 12.96
CA ASN A 222 -10.00 25.18 13.80
C ASN A 222 -9.42 26.58 13.58
N ASP A 223 -9.35 27.38 14.64
CA ASP A 223 -8.78 28.74 14.74
C ASP A 223 -7.27 28.84 14.42
N GLY A 224 -6.75 27.92 13.59
CA GLY A 224 -5.36 27.80 13.20
C GLY A 224 -4.44 27.27 14.30
N LYS A 225 -4.97 26.88 15.47
CA LYS A 225 -4.16 26.31 16.55
C LYS A 225 -4.57 24.87 16.82
N LEU A 226 -4.07 23.97 15.96
CA LEU A 226 -4.08 22.54 16.23
C LEU A 226 -3.47 22.29 17.61
N ASP A 227 -4.18 21.55 18.45
CA ASP A 227 -3.63 21.11 19.73
C ASP A 227 -2.33 20.33 19.46
N LEU A 228 -1.25 20.77 20.12
CA LEU A 228 0.08 20.16 19.99
C LEU A 228 0.21 18.89 20.85
N ASN A 229 -0.89 18.39 21.40
CA ASN A 229 -0.90 17.09 22.05
C ASN A 229 -0.52 15.97 21.07
N LEU A 230 0.31 15.05 21.57
CA LEU A 230 0.79 13.88 20.83
C LEU A 230 0.01 12.63 21.25
N PRO A 231 -0.24 11.70 20.33
CA PRO A 231 -0.83 10.40 20.65
C PRO A 231 0.12 9.55 21.49
N THR A 232 -0.43 8.51 22.12
CA THR A 232 0.40 7.47 22.73
C THR A 232 0.76 6.43 21.69
N CYS A 233 2.05 6.32 21.36
CA CYS A 233 2.53 5.33 20.39
C CYS A 233 3.11 4.09 21.06
N TYR A 234 2.80 2.92 20.51
CA TYR A 234 3.25 1.61 20.95
C TYR A 234 4.07 0.97 19.85
N SER A 235 5.21 0.38 20.20
CA SER A 235 6.06 -0.38 19.27
C SER A 235 5.79 -1.89 19.38
N ASP A 236 6.15 -2.64 18.34
CA ASP A 236 5.98 -4.09 18.25
C ASP A 236 4.53 -4.55 18.46
N VAL A 237 3.58 -3.71 18.04
CA VAL A 237 2.15 -4.02 18.09
C VAL A 237 1.54 -4.00 16.70
N THR A 238 0.51 -4.83 16.53
CA THR A 238 -0.34 -4.82 15.36
C THR A 238 -1.56 -3.95 15.62
N CYS A 239 -1.90 -3.06 14.67
CA CYS A 239 -3.11 -2.24 14.74
C CYS A 239 -4.36 -3.09 15.00
N PRO A 240 -5.31 -2.61 15.84
CA PRO A 240 -6.67 -3.13 15.84
C PRO A 240 -7.24 -3.09 14.41
N GLY A 241 -7.97 -4.14 14.03
CA GLY A 241 -8.48 -4.37 12.68
C GLY A 241 -7.69 -5.38 11.85
N HIS A 242 -6.52 -5.84 12.31
CA HIS A 242 -5.67 -6.82 11.58
C HIS A 242 -5.64 -8.22 12.21
N LYS A 243 -6.18 -8.39 13.41
CA LYS A 243 -6.25 -9.68 14.10
C LYS A 243 -7.40 -10.52 13.54
N ALA A 244 -7.32 -11.83 13.75
CA ALA A 244 -8.30 -12.77 13.21
C ALA A 244 -9.71 -12.50 13.74
N ASP A 245 -9.79 -12.11 15.01
CA ASP A 245 -10.99 -11.89 15.81
C ASP A 245 -11.46 -10.43 15.83
N ASP A 246 -10.75 -9.53 15.14
CA ASP A 246 -11.22 -8.15 15.00
C ASP A 246 -12.49 -8.11 14.13
N LEU A 247 -13.50 -7.39 14.60
CA LEU A 247 -14.77 -7.22 13.89
C LEU A 247 -14.60 -6.28 12.69
N LEU A 248 -15.20 -6.67 11.57
CA LEU A 248 -15.34 -5.79 10.42
C LEU A 248 -16.33 -4.67 10.72
N PRO A 249 -16.09 -3.45 10.19
CA PRO A 249 -17.04 -2.35 10.30
C PRO A 249 -18.29 -2.56 9.44
N MET A 250 -18.26 -3.55 8.55
CA MET A 250 -19.33 -3.89 7.62
C MET A 250 -19.83 -5.32 7.93
N GLY A 251 -21.12 -5.54 7.76
CA GLY A 251 -21.77 -6.82 8.01
C GLY A 251 -23.07 -6.93 7.23
N ASP A 252 -23.90 -7.89 7.64
CA ASP A 252 -25.25 -8.09 7.13
C ASP A 252 -25.31 -8.34 5.61
N PHE A 253 -24.32 -9.05 5.06
CA PHE A 253 -24.23 -9.31 3.61
C PHE A 253 -25.32 -10.25 3.07
N LEU A 254 -26.05 -10.94 3.97
CA LEU A 254 -27.15 -11.83 3.66
C LEU A 254 -28.51 -11.28 4.11
N ASP A 255 -28.57 -10.04 4.60
CA ASP A 255 -29.77 -9.42 5.19
C ASP A 255 -30.33 -10.22 6.40
N GLU A 256 -29.45 -10.82 7.22
CA GLU A 256 -29.75 -11.64 8.40
C GLU A 256 -29.34 -10.99 9.74
N GLY A 257 -28.73 -9.80 9.71
CA GLY A 257 -28.22 -9.06 10.87
C GLY A 257 -26.83 -9.52 11.34
N ASP A 258 -26.08 -10.22 10.49
CA ASP A 258 -24.79 -10.81 10.85
C ASP A 258 -23.65 -9.79 10.97
N THR A 259 -22.68 -10.08 11.83
CA THR A 259 -21.38 -9.40 11.88
C THR A 259 -20.28 -10.41 11.59
N TYR A 260 -19.17 -9.95 11.02
CA TYR A 260 -18.05 -10.82 10.70
C TYR A 260 -16.79 -10.34 11.40
N THR A 261 -16.07 -11.26 12.02
CA THR A 261 -14.64 -11.09 12.25
C THR A 261 -13.87 -11.21 10.94
N ASN A 262 -12.64 -10.74 10.93
CA ASN A 262 -11.69 -10.91 9.84
C ASN A 262 -11.59 -12.37 9.33
N VAL A 263 -11.50 -13.35 10.24
CA VAL A 263 -11.40 -14.77 9.87
C VAL A 263 -12.72 -15.34 9.35
N GLU A 264 -13.85 -14.92 9.92
CA GLU A 264 -15.18 -15.32 9.44
C GLU A 264 -15.43 -14.79 8.03
N TRP A 265 -15.10 -13.52 7.77
CA TRP A 265 -15.20 -12.92 6.44
C TRP A 265 -14.30 -13.61 5.41
N TYR A 266 -13.06 -13.95 5.79
CA TYR A 266 -12.15 -14.69 4.92
C TYR A 266 -12.68 -16.10 4.55
N ASN A 267 -13.41 -16.73 5.46
CA ASN A 267 -14.08 -18.00 5.20
C ASN A 267 -15.35 -17.82 4.36
N PHE A 268 -16.13 -16.77 4.63
CA PHE A 268 -17.34 -16.41 3.87
C PHE A 268 -17.00 -16.10 2.40
N THR A 269 -15.92 -15.38 2.15
CA THR A 269 -15.41 -15.04 0.80
C THR A 269 -14.69 -16.19 0.11
N ALA A 270 -14.73 -17.41 0.66
CA ALA A 270 -14.12 -18.55 0.01
C ALA A 270 -14.81 -18.86 -1.33
N PRO A 271 -14.05 -19.23 -2.39
CA PRO A 271 -14.61 -19.47 -3.72
C PRO A 271 -15.53 -20.70 -3.81
N TRP A 272 -15.71 -21.43 -2.71
CA TRP A 272 -16.62 -22.56 -2.56
C TRP A 272 -17.72 -22.32 -1.53
N HIS A 273 -17.86 -21.10 -1.00
CA HIS A 273 -18.96 -20.74 -0.13
C HIS A 273 -20.24 -20.60 -0.96
N ASN A 274 -21.34 -21.20 -0.51
CA ASN A 274 -22.58 -21.27 -1.29
C ASN A 274 -23.34 -19.94 -1.30
N ASP A 275 -23.23 -19.18 -0.22
CA ASP A 275 -24.00 -17.94 -0.03
C ASP A 275 -23.22 -16.69 -0.48
N LEU A 276 -22.07 -16.86 -1.12
CA LEU A 276 -21.27 -15.74 -1.61
C LEU A 276 -21.96 -15.12 -2.84
N PRO A 277 -22.47 -13.88 -2.77
CA PRO A 277 -23.38 -13.34 -3.79
C PRO A 277 -22.69 -13.09 -5.16
N TYR A 278 -21.37 -12.93 -5.17
CA TYR A 278 -20.58 -12.71 -6.37
C TYR A 278 -19.13 -13.12 -6.10
N VAL A 279 -18.41 -13.63 -7.11
CA VAL A 279 -16.95 -13.75 -6.97
C VAL A 279 -16.26 -13.24 -8.23
N TYR A 280 -16.14 -14.03 -9.30
CA TYR A 280 -15.62 -13.57 -10.59
C TYR A 280 -16.16 -14.46 -11.70
N ASP A 281 -16.28 -13.94 -12.92
CA ASP A 281 -16.66 -14.72 -14.11
C ASP A 281 -15.60 -15.77 -14.49
N SER A 282 -14.33 -15.51 -14.14
CA SER A 282 -13.19 -16.40 -14.30
C SER A 282 -12.18 -16.17 -13.18
N TYR A 283 -11.41 -17.20 -12.82
CA TYR A 283 -10.22 -17.06 -11.97
C TYR A 283 -8.91 -17.29 -12.71
N THR A 284 -8.95 -17.70 -13.98
CA THR A 284 -7.77 -18.12 -14.75
C THR A 284 -7.48 -17.23 -15.95
N SER A 285 -8.38 -16.28 -16.25
CA SER A 285 -8.31 -15.43 -17.43
C SER A 285 -8.11 -13.97 -17.08
N TRP A 286 -6.95 -13.41 -17.39
CA TRP A 286 -6.66 -11.98 -17.28
C TRP A 286 -6.33 -11.42 -18.67
N PRO A 287 -7.34 -11.02 -19.47
CA PRO A 287 -7.13 -10.57 -20.84
C PRO A 287 -6.09 -9.45 -20.94
N GLY A 288 -6.17 -8.45 -20.05
CA GLY A 288 -5.19 -7.35 -20.03
C GLY A 288 -3.75 -7.78 -19.73
N CYS A 289 -3.53 -8.88 -19.01
CA CYS A 289 -2.19 -9.46 -18.84
C CYS A 289 -1.73 -10.15 -20.14
N SER A 290 -2.60 -10.95 -20.76
CA SER A 290 -2.28 -11.66 -22.00
C SER A 290 -2.00 -10.70 -23.18
N GLU A 291 -2.72 -9.59 -23.26
CA GLU A 291 -2.49 -8.53 -24.26
C GLU A 291 -1.15 -7.81 -24.07
N GLN A 292 -0.57 -7.90 -22.87
CA GLN A 292 0.73 -7.33 -22.51
C GLN A 292 1.84 -8.38 -22.41
N ASP A 293 1.59 -9.62 -22.88
CA ASP A 293 2.52 -10.76 -22.78
C ASP A 293 2.95 -11.12 -21.33
N ILE A 294 2.07 -10.86 -20.34
CA ILE A 294 2.27 -11.19 -18.93
C ILE A 294 1.57 -12.52 -18.62
N TYR A 295 2.33 -13.50 -18.10
CA TYR A 295 1.84 -14.83 -17.74
C TYR A 295 2.22 -15.21 -16.30
N PHE A 296 1.25 -15.70 -15.51
CA PHE A 296 1.46 -16.03 -14.08
C PHE A 296 2.20 -17.35 -13.83
N PHE A 297 2.26 -18.23 -14.84
CA PHE A 297 3.05 -19.46 -14.77
C PHE A 297 4.32 -19.22 -15.56
N SER A 298 5.48 -19.42 -14.93
CA SER A 298 6.72 -19.53 -15.68
C SER A 298 6.61 -20.74 -16.62
N SER A 299 6.27 -20.51 -17.88
CA SER A 299 6.78 -21.38 -18.92
C SER A 299 8.28 -21.23 -18.82
N GLY A 300 8.97 -22.26 -18.32
CA GLY A 300 10.40 -22.24 -18.05
C GLY A 300 11.14 -21.31 -19.01
N HIS A 301 11.54 -20.15 -18.49
CA HIS A 301 12.42 -19.26 -19.22
C HIS A 301 13.75 -20.00 -19.30
N SER A 302 13.94 -20.73 -20.40
CA SER A 302 15.28 -20.97 -20.92
C SER A 302 15.95 -19.61 -20.99
N SER A 303 17.11 -19.50 -20.36
CA SER A 303 17.98 -18.32 -20.28
C SER A 303 18.51 -17.80 -21.64
N ASP A 304 17.88 -18.14 -22.76
CA ASP A 304 18.39 -17.96 -24.12
C ASP A 304 17.52 -17.06 -25.01
N MET A 305 16.68 -16.17 -24.45
CA MET A 305 16.02 -15.13 -25.24
C MET A 305 16.85 -13.84 -25.22
N PRO A 306 17.46 -13.41 -26.35
CA PRO A 306 18.12 -12.10 -26.42
C PRO A 306 17.09 -10.99 -26.24
N SER A 307 17.48 -9.91 -25.57
CA SER A 307 16.63 -8.76 -25.26
C SER A 307 15.83 -8.32 -26.50
N ALA A 308 14.53 -8.58 -26.52
CA ALA A 308 13.67 -8.09 -27.58
C ALA A 308 13.52 -6.58 -27.38
N LYS A 309 14.22 -5.80 -28.20
CA LYS A 309 13.90 -4.40 -28.43
C LYS A 309 12.45 -4.33 -28.88
N HIS A 310 11.60 -3.61 -28.15
CA HIS A 310 10.22 -3.31 -28.57
C HIS A 310 10.19 -2.82 -30.02
N PRO A 311 9.51 -3.52 -30.95
CA PRO A 311 9.20 -2.94 -32.23
C PRO A 311 7.89 -2.16 -32.08
N THR A 312 7.99 -0.84 -32.19
CA THR A 312 6.85 -0.02 -32.60
C THR A 312 6.45 -0.42 -34.02
N LYS A 313 5.30 -1.08 -34.21
CA LYS A 313 4.36 -0.87 -35.34
C LYS A 313 3.24 -1.91 -35.32
N GLY A 314 2.05 -1.41 -35.65
CA GLY A 314 0.77 -2.13 -35.58
C GLY A 314 0.69 -3.40 -36.41
N GLY A 315 -0.11 -4.32 -35.89
CA GLY A 315 -0.58 -5.53 -36.54
C GLY A 315 -2.01 -5.80 -36.07
N THR A 316 -2.88 -6.03 -37.03
CA THR A 316 -4.33 -6.22 -36.92
C THR A 316 -4.73 -7.34 -35.95
N ALA A 317 -5.60 -7.01 -34.99
CA ALA A 317 -6.33 -7.99 -34.20
C ALA A 317 -7.27 -8.81 -35.11
N SER A 318 -6.96 -10.10 -35.28
CA SER A 318 -7.86 -11.07 -35.90
C SER A 318 -8.53 -11.89 -34.80
N HIS A 319 -9.84 -11.67 -34.69
CA HIS A 319 -10.90 -12.54 -34.19
C HIS A 319 -10.50 -13.91 -33.61
N ILE A 320 -10.88 -14.13 -32.34
CA ILE A 320 -11.58 -15.36 -31.96
C ILE A 320 -12.87 -14.99 -31.19
N ALA A 321 -13.96 -15.39 -31.83
CA ALA A 321 -15.37 -15.37 -31.50
C ALA A 321 -15.80 -15.28 -30.02
N ALA A 322 -16.70 -14.33 -29.78
CA ALA A 322 -17.77 -14.45 -28.81
C ALA A 322 -18.60 -15.73 -29.06
N GLY A 323 -18.88 -16.48 -27.99
CA GLY A 323 -19.73 -17.66 -28.06
C GLY A 323 -19.93 -18.36 -26.71
N HIS A 324 -21.10 -18.12 -26.13
CA HIS A 324 -21.80 -18.95 -25.13
C HIS A 324 -21.24 -19.06 -23.70
N MET A 325 -21.83 -18.22 -22.83
CA MET A 325 -22.05 -18.52 -21.42
C MET A 325 -22.82 -19.84 -21.25
N ARG A 326 -22.19 -20.83 -20.60
CA ARG A 326 -22.82 -21.86 -19.75
C ARG A 326 -21.72 -22.62 -18.99
N ALA A 327 -21.77 -22.55 -17.67
CA ALA A 327 -20.98 -23.31 -16.69
C ALA A 327 -19.44 -23.12 -16.76
N GLY A 328 -18.98 -21.96 -16.30
CA GLY A 328 -17.57 -21.67 -16.07
C GLY A 328 -17.05 -22.40 -14.83
N PHE A 329 -16.62 -23.66 -15.00
CA PHE A 329 -15.58 -24.33 -14.18
C PHE A 329 -15.12 -25.63 -14.85
N ALA A 330 -15.96 -26.25 -15.69
CA ALA A 330 -15.67 -27.56 -16.29
C ALA A 330 -14.95 -27.54 -17.65
N ASN A 331 -14.82 -26.39 -18.32
CA ASN A 331 -14.42 -26.34 -19.74
C ASN A 331 -13.21 -25.45 -20.07
N ASP A 332 -12.43 -24.98 -19.08
CA ASP A 332 -11.14 -24.38 -19.39
C ASP A 332 -10.19 -25.47 -19.91
N ARG A 333 -10.03 -25.54 -21.25
CA ARG A 333 -9.17 -26.50 -21.94
C ARG A 333 -7.69 -26.36 -21.59
N ARG A 334 -7.29 -25.34 -20.81
CA ARG A 334 -5.94 -25.25 -20.22
C ARG A 334 -5.77 -26.09 -18.96
N LEU A 335 -6.85 -26.64 -18.38
CA LEU A 335 -6.82 -27.51 -17.20
C LEU A 335 -7.03 -29.00 -17.52
N THR A 336 -7.33 -29.37 -18.77
CA THR A 336 -7.64 -30.76 -19.19
C THR A 336 -6.46 -31.75 -19.10
N GLY A 337 -5.28 -31.32 -18.63
CA GLY A 337 -4.14 -32.18 -18.34
C GLY A 337 -4.14 -32.78 -16.92
N LEU A 338 -5.00 -32.32 -16.01
CA LEU A 338 -4.99 -32.76 -14.62
C LEU A 338 -5.96 -33.93 -14.40
N LYS A 339 -5.39 -35.12 -14.19
CA LYS A 339 -6.11 -36.32 -13.77
C LYS A 339 -6.78 -36.07 -12.41
N GLY A 340 -8.08 -35.79 -12.42
CA GLY A 340 -8.88 -35.60 -11.19
C GLY A 340 -10.31 -35.10 -11.40
N MET A 341 -10.60 -34.47 -12.55
CA MET A 341 -11.89 -33.80 -12.80
C MET A 341 -13.06 -34.71 -13.23
N LYS A 342 -13.04 -36.02 -12.97
CA LYS A 342 -14.14 -36.91 -13.41
C LYS A 342 -15.33 -37.03 -12.45
N ASN A 343 -15.23 -36.48 -11.24
CA ASN A 343 -16.27 -36.62 -10.21
C ASN A 343 -16.85 -35.29 -9.70
N LEU A 344 -16.89 -34.26 -10.55
CA LEU A 344 -17.67 -33.03 -10.33
C LEU A 344 -18.54 -32.74 -11.56
#